data_AF-G3IK73-F1
#
_entry.id   AF-G3IK73-F1
#
_cell.length_a   1.000
_cell.length_b   1.000
_cell.length_c   1.000
_cell.angle_alpha   90.00
_cell.angle_beta   90.00
_cell.angle_gamma   90.00
#
_symmetry.space_group_name_H-M   'P 1'
#
loop_
_entity.id
_entity.type
_entity.pdbx_description
1 polymer ?
#
loop_
_entity_poly.entity_id
_entity_poly.type
_entity_poly.pdbx_seq_one_letter_code
_entity_poly.pdbx_strand_id
1 'polypeptide(L)'
;MTVCITVILPAPKLSLECRIDVLFLLDSSAGTTPEGFRRAKTFVKRFVQAVLTEDSRARVGVASYSRDLKVAVPVGEYQDIPDLVRSLDRVPFSGGPTLTGSALLQVAEHGFGSASRTGQDRPHRAVVLLTESHSQDEVAGPAAHARTRELLLLGVGSEMVQADLELITGSRKHVLVYTDPGDLLGQTPELQRRLCSQPRPGCQAQSLDLVFLLDASASVGPENFARMQTFVRKCTLRFDVNPDVTQVGLVVYGSQVQTAFGLDTHPTRPAVLRAMSQAPYLGGVGSAGTALLHIDDKVMTVQRGARPGVPKAVVMLTGGSGAEDAAVPAQKLRNNGISVLVVSVGAVLRETVRRLAGPRDSLIHVAAYSDLRYHQDTLIEWICREAKRPVNLCKPSPCMNEGICVLKHGSYRCECLGGWEGPHCENRECCLLHA
;
A
#
# COMPACT_ATOMS: atom_id res chain seq x y z
N MET A 1 -9.88 43.04 33.49
CA MET A 1 -10.40 41.66 33.50
C MET A 1 -10.56 41.21 32.06
N THR A 2 -9.63 40.42 31.56
CA THR A 2 -9.69 39.89 30.19
C THR A 2 -10.53 38.62 30.22
N VAL A 3 -11.71 38.66 29.61
CA VAL A 3 -12.59 37.50 29.50
C VAL A 3 -12.01 36.57 28.43
N CYS A 4 -11.50 35.42 28.84
CA CYS A 4 -11.13 34.35 27.92
C CYS A 4 -12.42 33.73 27.37
N ILE A 5 -12.78 34.05 26.13
CA ILE A 5 -13.85 33.35 25.41
C ILE A 5 -13.24 32.04 24.91
N THR A 6 -13.51 30.95 25.65
CA THR A 6 -13.20 29.60 25.20
C THR A 6 -14.10 29.29 24.00
N VAL A 7 -13.56 29.39 22.79
CA VAL A 7 -14.22 28.87 21.59
C VAL A 7 -14.22 27.35 21.71
N ILE A 8 -15.34 26.79 22.13
CA ILE A 8 -15.58 25.34 22.09
C ILE A 8 -15.78 25.00 20.61
N LEU A 9 -14.73 24.52 19.95
CA LEU A 9 -14.86 23.91 18.62
C LEU A 9 -15.81 22.71 18.75
N PRO A 10 -16.87 22.59 17.93
CA PRO A 10 -17.73 21.42 17.96
C PRO A 10 -16.91 20.18 17.65
N ALA A 11 -17.11 19.12 18.43
CA ALA A 11 -16.46 17.83 18.19
C ALA A 11 -16.69 17.41 16.73
N PRO A 12 -15.65 16.90 16.03
CA PRO A 12 -15.80 16.49 14.63
C PRO A 12 -16.89 15.43 14.54
N LYS A 13 -17.91 15.68 13.72
CA LYS A 13 -18.94 14.69 13.42
C LYS A 13 -18.26 13.51 12.71
N LEU A 14 -18.37 12.32 13.30
CA LEU A 14 -17.92 11.08 12.68
C LEU A 14 -18.95 10.68 11.62
N SER A 15 -18.50 10.39 10.40
CA SER A 15 -19.37 9.92 9.32
C SER A 15 -18.63 8.93 8.43
N LEU A 16 -19.33 7.91 7.91
CA LEU A 16 -18.82 7.07 6.83
C LEU A 16 -19.14 7.74 5.48
N GLU A 17 -18.17 8.47 4.94
CA GLU A 17 -18.29 9.20 3.66
C GLU A 17 -17.98 8.33 2.42
N CYS A 18 -17.68 7.05 2.62
CA CYS A 18 -17.35 6.10 1.57
C CYS A 18 -18.52 5.15 1.27
N ARG A 19 -18.58 4.62 0.04
CA ARG A 19 -19.56 3.61 -0.36
C ARG A 19 -19.05 2.22 0.02
N ILE A 20 -19.54 1.69 1.14
CA ILE A 20 -19.04 0.45 1.75
C ILE A 20 -20.17 -0.40 2.32
N ASP A 21 -20.05 -1.71 2.19
CA ASP A 21 -20.85 -2.72 2.85
C ASP A 21 -20.04 -3.29 4.02
N VAL A 22 -20.52 -3.09 5.24
CA VAL A 22 -19.85 -3.54 6.47
C VAL A 22 -20.66 -4.65 7.11
N LEU A 23 -20.05 -5.80 7.35
CA LEU A 23 -20.62 -6.89 8.14
C LEU A 23 -19.88 -7.00 9.47
N PHE A 24 -20.55 -6.72 10.58
CA PHE A 24 -20.03 -6.99 11.91
C PHE A 24 -20.22 -8.46 12.24
N LEU A 25 -19.13 -9.17 12.51
CA LEU A 25 -19.11 -10.57 12.89
C LEU A 25 -18.77 -10.67 14.38
N LEU A 26 -19.78 -11.00 15.19
CA LEU A 26 -19.71 -11.02 16.65
C LEU A 26 -19.46 -12.43 17.16
N ASP A 27 -18.38 -12.60 17.92
CA ASP A 27 -18.12 -13.83 18.65
C ASP A 27 -19.13 -14.00 19.81
N SER A 28 -19.96 -15.04 19.72
CA SER A 28 -20.96 -15.42 20.72
C SER A 28 -20.63 -16.76 21.39
N SER A 29 -19.36 -17.18 21.32
CA SER A 29 -18.84 -18.40 21.93
C SER A 29 -18.74 -18.32 23.46
N ALA A 30 -18.54 -19.47 24.10
CA ALA A 30 -18.26 -19.54 25.54
C ALA A 30 -17.01 -18.74 25.92
N GLY A 31 -15.97 -18.72 25.06
CA GLY A 31 -14.71 -18.03 25.32
C GLY A 31 -14.84 -16.52 25.45
N THR A 32 -15.78 -15.90 24.72
CA THR A 32 -16.04 -14.45 24.80
C THR A 32 -16.91 -14.06 26.01
N THR A 33 -17.57 -15.01 26.68
CA THR A 33 -18.51 -14.79 27.80
C THR A 33 -19.77 -13.98 27.42
N PRO A 34 -20.88 -14.09 28.19
CA PRO A 34 -22.06 -13.25 27.98
C PRO A 34 -21.76 -11.74 28.11
N GLU A 35 -20.87 -11.35 29.03
CA GLU A 35 -20.47 -9.97 29.26
C GLU A 35 -19.70 -9.39 28.07
N GLY A 36 -18.72 -10.14 27.54
CA GLY A 36 -17.97 -9.75 26.34
C GLY A 36 -18.86 -9.59 25.12
N PHE A 37 -19.81 -10.52 24.93
CA PHE A 37 -20.78 -10.41 23.85
C PHE A 37 -21.69 -9.18 23.99
N ARG A 38 -22.12 -8.83 25.21
CA ARG A 38 -22.89 -7.59 25.46
C ARG A 38 -22.06 -6.34 25.17
N ARG A 39 -20.75 -6.33 25.48
CA ARG A 39 -19.84 -5.24 25.12
C ARG A 39 -19.73 -5.10 23.61
N ALA A 40 -19.51 -6.19 22.88
CA ALA A 40 -19.43 -6.18 21.42
C ALA A 40 -20.73 -5.64 20.79
N LYS A 41 -21.90 -6.10 21.24
CA LYS A 41 -23.21 -5.54 20.81
C LYS A 41 -23.33 -4.06 21.09
N THR A 42 -22.91 -3.62 22.28
CA THR A 42 -22.95 -2.21 22.68
C THR A 42 -22.04 -1.36 21.80
N PHE A 43 -20.83 -1.85 21.51
CA PHE A 43 -19.90 -1.19 20.60
C PHE A 43 -20.51 -1.01 19.21
N VAL A 44 -21.06 -2.07 18.60
CA VAL A 44 -21.69 -1.96 17.28
C VAL A 44 -22.85 -0.97 17.30
N LYS A 45 -23.73 -1.01 18.32
CA LYS A 45 -24.83 -0.05 18.47
C LYS A 45 -24.33 1.40 18.52
N ARG A 46 -23.30 1.67 19.33
CA ARG A 46 -22.73 3.02 19.46
C ARG A 46 -22.00 3.45 18.20
N PHE A 47 -21.29 2.54 17.55
CA PHE A 47 -20.60 2.79 16.30
C PHE A 47 -21.59 3.21 15.21
N VAL A 48 -22.64 2.41 14.96
CA VAL A 48 -23.62 2.72 13.91
C VAL A 48 -24.36 4.04 14.17
N GLN A 49 -24.69 4.33 15.43
CA GLN A 49 -25.31 5.61 15.83
C GLN A 49 -24.36 6.81 15.64
N ALA A 50 -23.06 6.60 15.80
CA ALA A 50 -22.07 7.66 15.72
C ALA A 50 -21.64 7.97 14.28
N VAL A 51 -21.61 6.97 13.40
CA VAL A 51 -20.98 7.10 12.07
C VAL A 51 -21.94 7.01 10.88
N LEU A 52 -23.14 6.46 11.07
CA LEU A 52 -24.17 6.44 10.03
C LEU A 52 -25.03 7.69 10.15
N THR A 53 -25.21 8.35 9.02
CA THR A 53 -26.09 9.51 8.85
C THR A 53 -27.07 9.19 7.72
N GLU A 54 -28.15 9.98 7.57
CA GLU A 54 -29.14 9.76 6.50
C GLU A 54 -28.51 9.78 5.09
N ASP A 55 -27.45 10.56 4.90
CA ASP A 55 -26.70 10.66 3.64
C ASP A 55 -25.63 9.58 3.46
N SER A 56 -25.41 8.71 4.45
CA SER A 56 -24.36 7.70 4.41
C SER A 56 -24.66 6.64 3.35
N ARG A 57 -23.74 6.48 2.39
CA ARG A 57 -23.79 5.41 1.38
C ARG A 57 -23.28 4.06 1.90
N ALA A 58 -23.15 3.93 3.21
CA ALA A 58 -22.69 2.73 3.89
C ALA A 58 -23.87 1.83 4.25
N ARG A 59 -23.75 0.53 4.03
CA ARG A 59 -24.74 -0.47 4.43
C ARG A 59 -24.15 -1.35 5.51
N VAL A 60 -24.90 -1.61 6.57
CA VAL A 60 -24.43 -2.40 7.70
C VAL A 60 -25.25 -3.68 7.82
N GLY A 61 -24.55 -4.78 8.09
CA GLY A 61 -25.12 -6.05 8.53
C GLY A 61 -24.43 -6.53 9.81
N VAL A 62 -25.07 -7.49 10.47
CA VAL A 62 -24.59 -8.07 11.72
C VAL A 62 -24.84 -9.58 11.70
N ALA A 63 -23.79 -10.34 11.96
CA ALA A 63 -23.86 -11.77 12.18
C ALA A 63 -23.19 -12.12 13.52
N SER A 64 -23.69 -13.16 14.17
CA SER A 64 -23.05 -13.75 15.35
C SER A 64 -22.62 -15.16 15.03
N TYR A 65 -21.49 -15.62 15.59
CA TYR A 65 -21.03 -16.99 15.40
C TYR A 65 -20.65 -17.65 16.72
N SER A 66 -20.71 -18.98 16.73
CA SER A 66 -19.98 -19.83 17.68
C SER A 66 -19.64 -21.13 16.94
N ARG A 67 -20.48 -22.16 17.07
CA ARG A 67 -20.46 -23.33 16.19
C ARG A 67 -20.91 -22.99 14.77
N ASP A 68 -22.01 -22.24 14.68
CA ASP A 68 -22.69 -21.91 13.43
C ASP A 68 -22.75 -20.39 13.26
N LEU A 69 -22.72 -19.93 12.02
CA LEU A 69 -22.95 -18.53 11.67
C LEU A 69 -24.45 -18.24 11.67
N LYS A 70 -24.88 -17.21 12.39
CA LYS A 70 -26.25 -16.70 12.38
C LYS A 70 -26.23 -15.25 11.92
N VAL A 71 -26.72 -14.99 10.71
CA VAL A 71 -26.92 -13.63 10.20
C VAL A 71 -28.17 -13.07 10.86
N ALA A 72 -28.01 -12.12 11.77
CA ALA A 72 -29.11 -11.49 12.48
C ALA A 72 -29.67 -10.29 11.72
N VAL A 73 -28.79 -9.58 11.02
CA VAL A 73 -29.11 -8.39 10.22
C VAL A 73 -28.40 -8.54 8.88
N PRO A 74 -29.13 -8.90 7.80
CA PRO A 74 -28.58 -8.91 6.46
C PRO A 74 -28.10 -7.53 6.01
N VAL A 75 -26.98 -7.49 5.29
CA VAL A 75 -26.38 -6.23 4.83
C VAL A 75 -27.32 -5.50 3.88
N GLY A 76 -27.71 -4.28 4.28
CA GLY A 76 -28.55 -3.40 3.45
C GLY A 76 -30.05 -3.63 3.57
N GLU A 77 -30.51 -4.48 4.50
CA GLU A 77 -31.93 -4.65 4.80
C GLU A 77 -32.49 -3.46 5.60
N TYR A 78 -31.70 -2.90 6.51
CA TYR A 78 -32.10 -1.80 7.38
C TYR A 78 -31.58 -0.48 6.82
N GLN A 79 -32.51 0.42 6.49
CA GLN A 79 -32.20 1.81 6.12
C GLN A 79 -32.35 2.77 7.31
N ASP A 80 -33.13 2.37 8.33
CA ASP A 80 -33.35 3.13 9.55
C ASP A 80 -32.40 2.68 10.68
N ILE A 81 -31.66 3.64 11.26
CA ILE A 81 -30.67 3.40 12.31
C ILE A 81 -31.33 2.91 13.61
N PRO A 82 -32.41 3.54 14.13
CA PRO A 82 -33.16 3.02 15.26
C PRO A 82 -33.59 1.55 15.12
N ASP A 83 -34.10 1.12 13.97
CA ASP A 83 -34.48 -0.27 13.73
C ASP A 83 -33.30 -1.24 13.74
N LEU A 84 -32.19 -0.85 13.11
CA LEU A 84 -30.92 -1.60 13.18
C LEU A 84 -30.44 -1.77 14.63
N VAL A 85 -30.55 -0.72 15.44
CA VAL A 85 -30.16 -0.76 16.86
C VAL A 85 -31.10 -1.67 17.67
N ARG A 86 -32.40 -1.67 17.39
CA ARG A 86 -33.38 -2.55 18.06
C ARG A 86 -33.20 -4.02 17.66
N SER A 87 -32.89 -4.32 16.40
CA SER A 87 -32.65 -5.69 15.95
C SER A 87 -31.38 -6.27 16.60
N LEU A 88 -30.35 -5.44 16.78
CA LEU A 88 -29.14 -5.79 17.54
C LEU A 88 -29.45 -6.28 18.96
N ASP A 89 -30.41 -5.68 19.67
CA ASP A 89 -30.76 -6.12 21.03
C ASP A 89 -31.27 -7.56 21.07
N ARG A 90 -31.92 -8.04 20.01
CA ARG A 90 -32.50 -9.39 19.92
C ARG A 90 -31.50 -10.49 19.57
N VAL A 91 -30.26 -10.15 19.20
CA VAL A 91 -29.24 -11.16 18.84
C VAL A 91 -28.86 -12.00 20.07
N PRO A 92 -29.07 -13.33 20.06
CA PRO A 92 -28.84 -14.19 21.21
C PRO A 92 -27.36 -14.56 21.39
N PHE A 93 -26.95 -14.79 22.64
CA PHE A 93 -25.67 -15.41 22.96
C PHE A 93 -25.77 -16.93 22.79
N SER A 94 -24.81 -17.57 22.12
CA SER A 94 -24.88 -19.00 21.82
C SER A 94 -24.08 -19.87 22.78
N GLY A 95 -22.95 -19.39 23.32
CA GLY A 95 -22.13 -20.13 24.29
C GLY A 95 -21.46 -21.41 23.74
N GLY A 96 -21.36 -21.56 22.42
CA GLY A 96 -20.73 -22.72 21.78
C GLY A 96 -19.20 -22.62 21.65
N PRO A 97 -18.56 -23.55 20.91
CA PRO A 97 -17.15 -23.45 20.56
C PRO A 97 -16.86 -22.21 19.69
N THR A 98 -15.63 -21.71 19.71
CA THR A 98 -15.20 -20.55 18.90
C THR A 98 -14.70 -21.02 17.54
N LEU A 99 -15.58 -21.17 16.54
CA LEU A 99 -15.20 -21.61 15.18
C LEU A 99 -15.09 -20.42 14.21
N THR A 100 -14.05 -19.61 14.37
CA THR A 100 -13.82 -18.39 13.57
C THR A 100 -13.50 -18.72 12.12
N GLY A 101 -12.76 -19.80 11.85
CA GLY A 101 -12.43 -20.23 10.49
C GLY A 101 -13.68 -20.56 9.68
N SER A 102 -14.54 -21.43 10.24
CA SER A 102 -15.84 -21.78 9.65
C SER A 102 -16.72 -20.54 9.42
N ALA A 103 -16.79 -19.63 10.41
CA ALA A 103 -17.56 -18.40 10.29
C ALA A 103 -17.06 -17.49 9.15
N LEU A 104 -15.74 -17.33 9.01
CA LEU A 104 -15.13 -16.54 7.92
C LEU A 104 -15.43 -17.15 6.55
N LEU A 105 -15.40 -18.48 6.43
CA LEU A 105 -15.73 -19.17 5.19
C LEU A 105 -17.19 -18.89 4.79
N GLN A 106 -18.12 -19.08 5.72
CA GLN A 106 -19.54 -18.84 5.48
C GLN A 106 -19.84 -17.37 5.17
N VAL A 107 -19.18 -16.43 5.83
CA VAL A 107 -19.28 -14.99 5.53
C VAL A 107 -18.76 -14.67 4.13
N ALA A 108 -17.63 -15.27 3.73
CA ALA A 108 -17.04 -15.05 2.41
C ALA A 108 -17.96 -15.51 1.26
N GLU A 109 -18.76 -16.53 1.51
CA GLU A 109 -19.69 -17.11 0.54
C GLU A 109 -21.06 -16.44 0.56
N HIS A 110 -21.62 -16.20 1.73
CA HIS A 110 -23.04 -15.86 1.90
C HIS A 110 -23.29 -14.58 2.71
N GLY A 111 -22.28 -14.03 3.39
CA GLY A 111 -22.44 -12.94 4.38
C GLY A 111 -22.94 -11.60 3.81
N PHE A 112 -22.76 -11.36 2.51
CA PHE A 112 -23.19 -10.13 1.83
C PHE A 112 -24.37 -10.34 0.86
N GLY A 113 -24.97 -11.53 0.85
CA GLY A 113 -26.11 -11.89 0.00
C GLY A 113 -25.84 -11.87 -1.51
N SER A 114 -26.90 -12.02 -2.31
CA SER A 114 -26.89 -12.01 -3.78
C SER A 114 -26.82 -10.60 -4.40
N ALA A 115 -26.78 -9.55 -3.58
CA ALA A 115 -26.57 -8.16 -4.01
C ALA A 115 -25.12 -7.88 -4.48
N SER A 116 -24.41 -8.92 -4.97
CA SER A 116 -23.20 -8.80 -5.77
C SER A 116 -23.56 -8.20 -7.12
N ARG A 117 -23.71 -6.87 -7.15
CA ARG A 117 -23.78 -6.11 -8.40
C ARG A 117 -22.53 -6.45 -9.20
N THR A 118 -22.71 -7.01 -10.39
CA THR A 118 -21.66 -7.23 -11.37
C THR A 118 -21.33 -5.89 -12.05
N GLY A 119 -20.04 -5.56 -12.20
CA GLY A 119 -19.57 -4.35 -12.89
C GLY A 119 -18.65 -3.44 -12.07
N GLN A 120 -18.21 -2.35 -12.69
CA GLN A 120 -17.24 -1.37 -12.16
C GLN A 120 -17.73 -0.52 -10.96
N ASP A 121 -18.99 -0.71 -10.49
CA ASP A 121 -19.66 0.11 -9.48
C ASP A 121 -19.95 -0.65 -8.15
N ARG A 122 -19.15 -1.68 -7.84
CA ARG A 122 -19.34 -2.49 -6.63
C ARG A 122 -18.85 -1.75 -5.36
N PRO A 123 -19.66 -1.65 -4.29
CA PRO A 123 -19.19 -1.11 -3.02
C PRO A 123 -18.03 -1.96 -2.46
N HIS A 124 -17.12 -1.32 -1.71
CA HIS A 124 -16.15 -2.08 -0.92
C HIS A 124 -16.88 -2.94 0.11
N ARG A 125 -16.37 -4.14 0.40
CA ARG A 125 -16.95 -5.03 1.39
C ARG A 125 -15.95 -5.26 2.51
N ALA A 126 -16.38 -5.01 3.73
CA ALA A 126 -15.56 -5.16 4.92
C ALA A 126 -16.26 -6.06 5.96
N VAL A 127 -15.49 -6.93 6.58
CA VAL A 127 -15.89 -7.73 7.73
C VAL A 127 -15.15 -7.18 8.94
N VAL A 128 -15.89 -6.78 9.97
CA VAL A 128 -15.32 -6.39 11.26
C VAL A 128 -15.55 -7.54 12.22
N LEU A 129 -14.49 -8.31 12.51
CA LEU A 129 -14.51 -9.42 13.45
C LEU A 129 -14.28 -8.89 14.87
N LEU A 130 -15.23 -9.16 15.76
CA LEU A 130 -15.13 -8.86 17.19
C LEU A 130 -15.02 -10.17 17.96
N THR A 131 -13.86 -10.43 18.56
CA THR A 131 -13.63 -11.63 19.38
C THR A 131 -12.70 -11.34 20.55
N GLU A 132 -12.97 -12.00 21.68
CA GLU A 132 -12.12 -11.99 22.87
C GLU A 132 -11.46 -13.36 23.12
N SER A 133 -11.64 -14.33 22.21
CA SER A 133 -11.19 -15.72 22.42
C SER A 133 -10.47 -16.31 21.21
N HIS A 134 -9.51 -17.21 21.47
CA HIS A 134 -8.81 -17.95 20.42
C HIS A 134 -9.77 -18.87 19.67
N SER A 135 -9.53 -19.01 18.36
CA SER A 135 -10.29 -19.96 17.55
C SER A 135 -9.93 -21.41 17.89
N GLN A 136 -10.90 -22.30 17.83
CA GLN A 136 -10.74 -23.75 18.04
C GLN A 136 -10.62 -24.52 16.70
N ASP A 137 -10.66 -23.81 15.58
CA ASP A 137 -10.48 -24.32 14.23
C ASP A 137 -9.38 -23.55 13.48
N GLU A 138 -9.03 -24.03 12.29
CA GLU A 138 -8.02 -23.44 11.42
C GLU A 138 -8.55 -22.14 10.78
N VAL A 139 -7.82 -21.03 10.94
CA VAL A 139 -8.28 -19.70 10.49
C VAL A 139 -7.54 -19.16 9.27
N ALA A 140 -6.34 -19.66 8.95
CA ALA A 140 -5.49 -19.06 7.92
C ALA A 140 -6.05 -19.28 6.50
N GLY A 141 -6.51 -20.48 6.21
CA GLY A 141 -7.16 -20.88 4.95
C GLY A 141 -8.46 -20.10 4.70
N PRO A 142 -9.45 -20.15 5.62
CA PRO A 142 -10.68 -19.39 5.49
C PRO A 142 -10.46 -17.87 5.40
N ALA A 143 -9.53 -17.32 6.19
CA ALA A 143 -9.19 -15.90 6.10
C ALA A 143 -8.56 -15.54 4.75
N ALA A 144 -7.65 -16.38 4.22
CA ALA A 144 -7.11 -16.20 2.88
C ALA A 144 -8.20 -16.27 1.82
N HIS A 145 -9.17 -17.19 1.94
CA HIS A 145 -10.32 -17.29 1.05
C HIS A 145 -11.20 -16.03 1.08
N ALA A 146 -11.47 -15.49 2.26
CA ALA A 146 -12.22 -14.25 2.39
C ALA A 146 -11.48 -13.06 1.71
N ARG A 147 -10.17 -12.96 1.88
CA ARG A 147 -9.34 -11.92 1.24
C ARG A 147 -9.26 -12.07 -0.28
N THR A 148 -9.20 -13.30 -0.82
CA THR A 148 -9.21 -13.52 -2.29
C THR A 148 -10.54 -13.13 -2.93
N ARG A 149 -11.62 -13.11 -2.15
CA ARG A 149 -12.92 -12.56 -2.55
C ARG A 149 -13.05 -11.05 -2.35
N GLU A 150 -11.94 -10.33 -2.18
CA GLU A 150 -11.89 -8.87 -2.04
C GLU A 150 -12.65 -8.36 -0.79
N LEU A 151 -12.65 -9.14 0.29
CA LEU A 151 -13.16 -8.69 1.58
C LEU A 151 -12.03 -8.04 2.38
N LEU A 152 -12.25 -6.80 2.83
CA LEU A 152 -11.41 -6.16 3.84
C LEU A 152 -11.73 -6.77 5.20
N LEU A 153 -10.76 -7.43 5.81
CA LEU A 153 -10.93 -8.01 7.16
C LEU A 153 -10.32 -7.05 8.17
N LEU A 154 -11.12 -6.57 9.12
CA LEU A 154 -10.69 -5.80 10.28
C LEU A 154 -10.96 -6.63 11.55
N GLY A 155 -9.99 -6.68 12.45
CA GLY A 155 -10.09 -7.40 13.72
C GLY A 155 -10.19 -6.42 14.87
N VAL A 156 -11.08 -6.67 15.83
CA VAL A 156 -11.19 -5.92 17.08
C VAL A 156 -11.22 -6.92 18.23
N GLY A 157 -10.26 -6.81 19.15
CA GLY A 157 -10.14 -7.75 20.26
C GLY A 157 -9.15 -7.29 21.32
N SER A 158 -8.97 -8.12 22.34
CA SER A 158 -7.99 -7.89 23.40
C SER A 158 -6.57 -8.22 22.93
N GLU A 159 -5.56 -7.82 23.71
CA GLU A 159 -4.15 -8.17 23.43
C GLU A 159 -3.91 -9.68 23.28
N MET A 160 -4.69 -10.50 23.97
CA MET A 160 -4.56 -11.96 23.94
C MET A 160 -4.78 -12.55 22.54
N VAL A 161 -5.70 -11.98 21.77
CA VAL A 161 -6.07 -12.48 20.42
C VAL A 161 -5.40 -11.69 19.30
N GLN A 162 -4.49 -10.77 19.61
CA GLN A 162 -3.86 -9.91 18.61
C GLN A 162 -3.17 -10.72 17.50
N ALA A 163 -2.39 -11.75 17.85
CA ALA A 163 -1.67 -12.56 16.88
C ALA A 163 -2.62 -13.30 15.91
N ASP A 164 -3.72 -13.85 16.43
CA ASP A 164 -4.73 -14.53 15.62
C ASP A 164 -5.44 -13.53 14.69
N LEU A 165 -5.77 -12.33 15.20
CA LEU A 165 -6.35 -11.27 14.39
C LEU A 165 -5.39 -10.75 13.33
N GLU A 166 -4.08 -10.68 13.59
CA GLU A 166 -3.07 -10.31 12.60
C GLU A 166 -3.00 -11.34 11.46
N LEU A 167 -3.07 -12.63 11.80
CA LEU A 167 -3.13 -13.72 10.83
C LEU A 167 -4.42 -13.69 9.99
N ILE A 168 -5.57 -13.47 10.65
CA ILE A 168 -6.89 -13.40 10.00
C ILE A 168 -6.99 -12.16 9.10
N THR A 169 -6.53 -11.00 9.55
CA THR A 169 -6.63 -9.77 8.77
C THR A 169 -5.53 -9.63 7.71
N GLY A 170 -4.42 -10.35 7.88
CA GLY A 170 -3.24 -10.30 7.03
C GLY A 170 -2.38 -9.06 7.24
N SER A 171 -2.71 -8.20 8.19
CA SER A 171 -1.95 -6.97 8.48
C SER A 171 -2.24 -6.45 9.89
N ARG A 172 -1.18 -6.12 10.64
CA ARG A 172 -1.29 -5.45 11.95
C ARG A 172 -2.06 -4.12 11.89
N LYS A 173 -2.07 -3.45 10.73
CA LYS A 173 -2.82 -2.21 10.50
C LYS A 173 -4.33 -2.40 10.44
N HIS A 174 -4.80 -3.63 10.33
CA HIS A 174 -6.21 -3.98 10.31
C HIS A 174 -6.72 -4.50 11.67
N VAL A 175 -5.85 -4.54 12.69
CA VAL A 175 -6.20 -5.00 14.03
C VAL A 175 -6.30 -3.83 15.00
N LEU A 176 -7.43 -3.73 15.69
CA LEU A 176 -7.69 -2.80 16.79
C LEU A 176 -7.62 -3.59 18.08
N VAL A 177 -6.62 -3.27 18.89
CA VAL A 177 -6.37 -3.94 20.15
C VAL A 177 -6.75 -3.00 21.28
N TYR A 178 -7.52 -3.49 22.24
CA TYR A 178 -7.78 -2.77 23.49
C TYR A 178 -7.21 -3.55 24.68
N THR A 179 -6.71 -2.81 25.67
CA THR A 179 -6.16 -3.37 26.90
C THR A 179 -7.26 -3.46 27.97
N ASP A 180 -8.06 -2.41 28.15
CA ASP A 180 -9.24 -2.43 29.03
C ASP A 180 -10.52 -2.64 28.21
N PRO A 181 -11.43 -3.56 28.62
CA PRO A 181 -12.71 -3.77 27.95
C PRO A 181 -13.61 -2.51 27.83
N GLY A 182 -13.42 -1.52 28.69
CA GLY A 182 -14.08 -0.20 28.62
C GLY A 182 -13.60 0.67 27.47
N ASP A 183 -12.37 0.45 26.97
CA ASP A 183 -11.75 1.25 25.90
C ASP A 183 -12.28 0.90 24.50
N LEU A 184 -13.06 -0.19 24.38
CA LEU A 184 -13.61 -0.64 23.11
C LEU A 184 -14.40 0.47 22.40
N LEU A 185 -15.15 1.29 23.15
CA LEU A 185 -15.87 2.45 22.58
C LEU A 185 -14.93 3.53 22.02
N GLY A 186 -13.75 3.70 22.63
CA GLY A 186 -12.70 4.62 22.17
C GLY A 186 -12.11 4.24 20.81
N GLN A 187 -12.31 2.99 20.36
CA GLN A 187 -11.85 2.53 19.04
C GLN A 187 -12.73 3.03 17.88
N THR A 188 -13.86 3.68 18.16
CA THR A 188 -14.81 4.17 17.14
C THR A 188 -14.15 5.04 16.05
N PRO A 189 -13.36 6.08 16.38
CA PRO A 189 -12.76 6.93 15.35
C PRO A 189 -11.74 6.19 14.48
N GLU A 190 -10.98 5.27 15.07
CA GLU A 190 -9.96 4.51 14.34
C GLU A 190 -10.61 3.42 13.45
N LEU A 191 -11.68 2.76 13.93
CA LEU A 191 -12.45 1.84 13.10
C LEU A 191 -13.12 2.56 11.92
N GLN A 192 -13.74 3.72 12.17
CA GLN A 192 -14.33 4.57 11.12
C GLN A 192 -13.28 4.94 10.07
N ARG A 193 -12.10 5.37 10.53
CA ARG A 193 -10.97 5.68 9.65
C ARG A 193 -10.53 4.49 8.83
N ARG A 194 -10.46 3.27 9.39
CA ARG A 194 -10.00 2.06 8.66
C ARG A 194 -11.04 1.51 7.69
N LEU A 195 -12.33 1.65 8.01
CA LEU A 195 -13.42 1.24 7.11
C LEU A 195 -13.50 2.15 5.88
N CYS A 196 -13.38 3.47 6.07
CA CYS A 196 -13.42 4.43 4.98
C CYS A 196 -12.06 4.97 4.55
N SER A 197 -10.95 4.42 5.07
CA SER A 197 -9.66 4.56 4.42
C SER A 197 -9.74 3.77 3.14
N GLN A 198 -10.19 4.44 2.09
CA GLN A 198 -9.76 4.10 0.74
C GLN A 198 -8.25 3.81 0.85
N PRO A 199 -7.74 2.67 0.35
CA PRO A 199 -6.31 2.56 0.09
C PRO A 199 -6.00 3.74 -0.82
N ARG A 200 -5.48 4.81 -0.20
CA ARG A 200 -5.43 6.14 -0.82
C ARG A 200 -4.67 5.94 -2.12
N PRO A 201 -5.12 6.52 -3.24
CA PRO A 201 -4.35 6.48 -4.47
C PRO A 201 -3.02 7.17 -4.20
N GLY A 202 -1.99 6.36 -3.93
CA GLY A 202 -0.59 6.78 -3.87
C GLY A 202 -0.35 7.91 -2.88
N CYS A 203 0.64 8.72 -3.21
CA CYS A 203 1.17 9.75 -2.33
C CYS A 203 0.40 11.04 -2.62
N GLN A 204 -0.59 11.37 -1.78
CA GLN A 204 -1.41 12.57 -1.99
C GLN A 204 -0.52 13.82 -2.19
N ALA A 205 -0.59 14.42 -3.38
CA ALA A 205 0.07 15.67 -3.76
C ALA A 205 1.61 15.72 -3.61
N GLN A 206 2.29 14.57 -3.47
CA GLN A 206 3.75 14.52 -3.42
C GLN A 206 4.30 14.20 -4.81
N SER A 207 5.15 15.08 -5.33
CA SER A 207 5.91 14.81 -6.55
C SER A 207 6.88 13.66 -6.33
N LEU A 208 7.01 12.75 -7.29
CA LEU A 208 7.91 11.61 -7.21
C LEU A 208 8.41 11.19 -8.60
N ASP A 209 9.68 10.85 -8.70
CA ASP A 209 10.23 10.14 -9.86
C ASP A 209 10.48 8.67 -9.49
N LEU A 210 9.71 7.77 -10.09
CA LEU A 210 9.68 6.35 -9.74
C LEU A 210 10.16 5.49 -10.91
N VAL A 211 11.21 4.69 -10.70
CA VAL A 211 11.66 3.70 -11.69
C VAL A 211 11.45 2.29 -11.15
N PHE A 212 10.73 1.46 -11.90
CA PHE A 212 10.69 0.03 -11.65
C PHE A 212 11.84 -0.66 -12.39
N LEU A 213 12.56 -1.54 -11.70
CA LEU A 213 13.57 -2.42 -12.28
C LEU A 213 13.09 -3.87 -12.19
N LEU A 214 12.83 -4.51 -13.33
CA LEU A 214 12.35 -5.89 -13.37
C LEU A 214 13.41 -6.86 -13.86
N ASP A 215 13.57 -7.96 -13.13
CA ASP A 215 14.34 -9.12 -13.54
C ASP A 215 13.60 -9.89 -14.64
N ALA A 216 14.15 -9.85 -15.86
CA ALA A 216 13.66 -10.52 -17.05
C ALA A 216 14.63 -11.65 -17.48
N SER A 217 15.38 -12.20 -16.54
CA SER A 217 16.38 -13.26 -16.78
C SER A 217 15.76 -14.65 -16.97
N ALA A 218 16.58 -15.59 -17.45
CA ALA A 218 16.18 -16.98 -17.68
C ALA A 218 15.68 -17.70 -16.41
N SER A 219 16.22 -17.36 -15.23
CA SER A 219 15.81 -17.99 -13.97
C SER A 219 14.42 -17.55 -13.49
N VAL A 220 13.98 -16.36 -13.90
CA VAL A 220 12.61 -15.88 -13.66
C VAL A 220 11.64 -16.59 -14.60
N GLY A 221 11.97 -16.65 -15.89
CA GLY A 221 11.09 -17.19 -16.92
C GLY A 221 9.98 -16.21 -17.35
N PRO A 222 9.41 -16.39 -18.56
CA PRO A 222 8.45 -15.44 -19.14
C PRO A 222 7.14 -15.33 -18.34
N GLU A 223 6.66 -16.42 -17.74
CA GLU A 223 5.42 -16.41 -16.96
C GLU A 223 5.53 -15.55 -15.70
N ASN A 224 6.63 -15.70 -14.94
CA ASN A 224 6.85 -14.91 -13.73
C ASN A 224 7.18 -13.46 -14.05
N PHE A 225 7.86 -13.19 -15.16
CA PHE A 225 8.05 -11.85 -15.67
C PHE A 225 6.71 -11.16 -15.95
N ALA A 226 5.76 -11.85 -16.61
CA ALA A 226 4.41 -11.33 -16.84
C ALA A 226 3.65 -11.05 -15.52
N ARG A 227 3.87 -11.86 -14.48
CA ARG A 227 3.33 -11.60 -13.13
C ARG A 227 3.91 -10.33 -12.52
N MET A 228 5.22 -10.09 -12.67
CA MET A 228 5.87 -8.87 -12.22
C MET A 228 5.35 -7.64 -12.98
N GLN A 229 5.21 -7.71 -14.30
CA GLN A 229 4.59 -6.64 -15.10
C GLN A 229 3.18 -6.32 -14.62
N THR A 230 2.36 -7.35 -14.39
CA THR A 230 1.00 -7.20 -13.87
C THR A 230 1.00 -6.52 -12.50
N PHE A 231 1.93 -6.91 -11.62
CA PHE A 231 2.05 -6.35 -10.29
C PHE A 231 2.45 -4.86 -10.32
N VAL A 232 3.51 -4.48 -11.04
CA VAL A 232 3.92 -3.06 -11.15
C VAL A 232 2.88 -2.21 -11.86
N ARG A 233 2.16 -2.77 -12.84
CA ARG A 233 1.00 -2.11 -13.47
C ARG A 233 -0.10 -1.84 -12.44
N LYS A 234 -0.43 -2.81 -11.59
CA LYS A 234 -1.40 -2.62 -10.50
C LYS A 234 -0.93 -1.60 -9.47
N CYS A 235 0.35 -1.58 -9.11
CA CYS A 235 0.92 -0.55 -8.23
C CYS A 235 0.81 0.84 -8.87
N THR A 236 1.09 0.95 -10.16
CA THR A 236 1.00 2.20 -10.92
C THR A 236 -0.41 2.80 -10.96
N LEU A 237 -1.45 1.96 -10.89
CA LEU A 237 -2.84 2.45 -10.78
C LEU A 237 -3.09 3.29 -9.53
N ARG A 238 -2.28 3.12 -8.49
CA ARG A 238 -2.38 3.90 -7.25
C ARG A 238 -1.82 5.30 -7.41
N PHE A 239 -0.92 5.56 -8.35
CA PHE A 239 -0.32 6.89 -8.50
C PHE A 239 -1.07 7.77 -9.48
N ASP A 240 -1.06 9.08 -9.23
CA ASP A 240 -1.44 10.10 -10.21
C ASP A 240 -0.23 10.38 -11.11
N VAL A 241 -0.22 9.73 -12.27
CA VAL A 241 0.88 9.79 -13.23
C VAL A 241 0.65 10.94 -14.20
N ASN A 242 1.44 11.99 -14.00
CA ASN A 242 1.53 13.17 -14.84
C ASN A 242 2.89 13.87 -14.61
N PRO A 243 3.32 14.80 -15.49
CA PRO A 243 4.63 15.44 -15.39
C PRO A 243 4.88 16.25 -14.11
N ASP A 244 3.82 16.70 -13.43
CA ASP A 244 3.91 17.57 -12.24
C ASP A 244 3.92 16.75 -10.94
N VAL A 245 3.24 15.61 -10.92
CA VAL A 245 3.10 14.76 -9.74
C VAL A 245 4.02 13.55 -9.84
N THR A 246 3.57 12.44 -10.43
CA THR A 246 4.38 11.22 -10.50
C THR A 246 4.86 10.93 -11.92
N GLN A 247 6.16 10.87 -12.11
CA GLN A 247 6.77 10.31 -13.33
C GLN A 247 7.18 8.86 -13.08
N VAL A 248 6.96 8.00 -14.07
CA VAL A 248 7.25 6.56 -13.97
C VAL A 248 8.13 6.12 -15.12
N GLY A 249 9.21 5.39 -14.80
CA GLY A 249 10.07 4.71 -15.74
C GLY A 249 10.10 3.19 -15.51
N LEU A 250 10.52 2.44 -16.52
CA LEU A 250 10.68 0.99 -16.42
C LEU A 250 11.98 0.55 -17.10
N VAL A 251 12.78 -0.20 -16.34
CA VAL A 251 13.99 -0.87 -16.81
C VAL A 251 13.83 -2.36 -16.61
N VAL A 252 14.28 -3.15 -17.57
CA VAL A 252 14.31 -4.61 -17.50
C VAL A 252 15.74 -5.10 -17.67
N TYR A 253 16.12 -6.17 -16.98
CA TYR A 253 17.46 -6.74 -17.10
C TYR A 253 17.42 -8.27 -17.25
N GLY A 254 18.35 -8.80 -18.03
CA GLY A 254 18.57 -10.22 -18.28
C GLY A 254 19.94 -10.35 -18.94
N SER A 255 20.02 -11.02 -20.10
CA SER A 255 21.21 -11.06 -20.95
C SER A 255 21.83 -9.68 -21.24
N GLN A 256 21.02 -8.62 -21.18
CA GLN A 256 21.39 -7.22 -21.29
C GLN A 256 20.49 -6.36 -20.39
N VAL A 257 20.79 -5.07 -20.28
CA VAL A 257 19.92 -4.10 -19.61
C VAL A 257 19.23 -3.25 -20.67
N GLN A 258 17.91 -3.12 -20.56
CA GLN A 258 17.11 -2.31 -21.49
C GLN A 258 16.18 -1.36 -20.72
N THR A 259 16.23 -0.07 -21.07
CA THR A 259 15.20 0.89 -20.65
C THR A 259 13.98 0.69 -21.53
N ALA A 260 12.90 0.14 -20.97
CA ALA A 260 11.65 -0.03 -21.70
C ALA A 260 11.01 1.35 -21.99
N PHE A 261 11.05 2.26 -21.02
CA PHE A 261 10.73 3.68 -21.19
C PHE A 261 11.30 4.51 -20.02
N GLY A 262 11.65 5.77 -20.29
CA GLY A 262 12.17 6.72 -19.32
C GLY A 262 11.06 7.51 -18.59
N LEU A 263 11.46 8.38 -17.66
CA LEU A 263 10.54 9.20 -16.85
C LEU A 263 9.80 10.25 -17.67
N ASP A 264 10.41 10.71 -18.77
CA ASP A 264 9.90 11.72 -19.71
C ASP A 264 9.04 11.13 -20.85
N THR A 265 9.03 9.81 -21.01
CA THR A 265 8.53 9.18 -22.25
C THR A 265 6.99 9.15 -22.32
N HIS A 266 6.32 9.02 -21.18
CA HIS A 266 4.87 8.83 -21.11
C HIS A 266 4.22 9.76 -20.08
N PRO A 267 3.50 10.80 -20.51
CA PRO A 267 2.97 11.82 -19.61
C PRO A 267 1.65 11.42 -18.94
N THR A 268 1.05 10.28 -19.29
CA THR A 268 -0.26 9.87 -18.76
C THR A 268 -0.23 8.44 -18.23
N ARG A 269 -1.00 8.21 -17.16
CA ARG A 269 -1.18 6.87 -16.57
C ARG A 269 -1.55 5.80 -17.60
N PRO A 270 -2.55 5.97 -18.50
CA PRO A 270 -2.88 4.94 -19.48
C PRO A 270 -1.73 4.61 -20.44
N ALA A 271 -0.91 5.60 -20.83
CA ALA A 271 0.26 5.37 -21.68
C ALA A 271 1.31 4.53 -20.95
N VAL A 272 1.64 4.88 -19.71
CA VAL A 272 2.55 4.10 -18.85
C VAL A 272 2.06 2.66 -18.68
N LEU A 273 0.78 2.44 -18.35
CA LEU A 273 0.23 1.10 -18.15
C LEU A 273 0.30 0.23 -19.42
N ARG A 274 0.13 0.82 -20.60
CA ARG A 274 0.32 0.12 -21.88
C ARG A 274 1.79 -0.25 -22.11
N ALA A 275 2.70 0.70 -21.93
CA ALA A 275 4.12 0.49 -22.10
C ALA A 275 4.69 -0.56 -21.14
N MET A 276 4.24 -0.57 -19.88
CA MET A 276 4.59 -1.63 -18.91
C MET A 276 4.20 -3.03 -19.40
N SER A 277 3.06 -3.14 -20.08
CA SER A 277 2.56 -4.41 -20.61
C SER A 277 3.31 -4.86 -21.87
N GLN A 278 4.05 -3.96 -22.53
CA GLN A 278 4.82 -4.22 -23.75
C GLN A 278 6.32 -4.42 -23.50
N ALA A 279 6.78 -4.27 -22.26
CA ALA A 279 8.19 -4.45 -21.93
C ALA A 279 8.65 -5.88 -22.28
N PRO A 280 9.83 -6.03 -22.92
CA PRO A 280 10.28 -7.32 -23.43
C PRO A 280 10.85 -8.20 -22.32
N TYR A 281 10.66 -9.51 -22.47
CA TYR A 281 11.40 -10.51 -21.73
C TYR A 281 12.77 -10.75 -22.41
N LEU A 282 13.86 -10.72 -21.64
CA LEU A 282 15.23 -10.73 -22.19
C LEU A 282 15.94 -12.10 -22.11
N GLY A 283 15.51 -12.97 -21.19
CA GLY A 283 16.18 -14.24 -20.91
C GLY A 283 17.66 -14.06 -20.51
N GLY A 284 18.44 -15.14 -20.59
CA GLY A 284 19.87 -15.14 -20.26
C GLY A 284 20.20 -14.89 -18.80
N VAL A 285 21.47 -14.62 -18.51
CA VAL A 285 21.98 -14.35 -17.16
C VAL A 285 21.93 -12.84 -16.89
N GLY A 286 21.17 -12.44 -15.86
CA GLY A 286 21.04 -11.05 -15.42
C GLY A 286 22.18 -10.58 -14.53
N SER A 287 22.52 -9.28 -14.61
CA SER A 287 23.34 -8.57 -13.61
C SER A 287 22.54 -7.39 -13.08
N ALA A 288 22.11 -7.48 -11.83
CA ALA A 288 21.40 -6.40 -11.16
C ALA A 288 22.30 -5.21 -10.90
N GLY A 289 23.59 -5.42 -10.62
CA GLY A 289 24.55 -4.33 -10.43
C GLY A 289 24.70 -3.48 -11.69
N THR A 290 24.84 -4.12 -12.85
CA THR A 290 24.90 -3.42 -14.15
C THR A 290 23.59 -2.65 -14.41
N ALA A 291 22.45 -3.24 -14.07
CA ALA A 291 21.16 -2.59 -14.25
C ALA A 291 20.97 -1.36 -13.34
N LEU A 292 21.43 -1.43 -12.10
CA LEU A 292 21.39 -0.29 -11.17
C LEU A 292 22.34 0.84 -11.59
N LEU A 293 23.54 0.52 -12.11
CA LEU A 293 24.44 1.52 -12.70
C LEU A 293 23.81 2.18 -13.92
N HIS A 294 23.19 1.39 -14.79
CA HIS A 294 22.47 1.92 -15.96
C HIS A 294 21.33 2.87 -15.55
N ILE A 295 20.62 2.58 -14.45
CA ILE A 295 19.62 3.49 -13.90
C ILE A 295 20.25 4.80 -13.43
N ASP A 296 21.34 4.73 -12.66
CA ASP A 296 22.05 5.91 -12.15
C ASP A 296 22.57 6.81 -13.29
N ASP A 297 23.21 6.21 -14.30
CA ASP A 297 23.94 6.94 -15.34
C ASP A 297 23.04 7.36 -16.53
N LYS A 298 21.94 6.63 -16.80
CA LYS A 298 21.16 6.80 -18.05
C LYS A 298 19.65 6.95 -17.89
N VAL A 299 19.09 6.76 -16.69
CA VAL A 299 17.62 6.83 -16.49
C VAL A 299 17.25 7.91 -15.47
N MET A 300 17.93 7.94 -14.33
CA MET A 300 17.73 8.94 -13.27
C MET A 300 18.52 10.22 -13.54
N THR A 301 18.51 10.71 -14.78
CA THR A 301 19.20 11.94 -15.20
C THR A 301 18.20 13.01 -15.62
N VAL A 302 18.59 14.29 -15.47
CA VAL A 302 17.72 15.42 -15.83
C VAL A 302 17.33 15.39 -17.31
N GLN A 303 18.27 15.00 -18.18
CA GLN A 303 18.06 14.83 -19.61
C GLN A 303 17.06 13.71 -19.97
N ARG A 304 16.70 12.86 -19.00
CA ARG A 304 15.76 11.74 -19.16
C ARG A 304 14.51 11.87 -18.29
N GLY A 305 14.25 13.09 -17.81
CA GLY A 305 13.04 13.45 -17.09
C GLY A 305 13.16 13.41 -15.56
N ALA A 306 14.32 13.10 -14.97
CA ALA A 306 14.46 13.16 -13.52
C ALA A 306 14.51 14.63 -13.04
N ARG A 307 13.58 15.03 -12.18
CA ARG A 307 13.39 16.43 -11.78
C ARG A 307 14.30 16.81 -10.61
N PRO A 308 15.06 17.91 -10.69
CA PRO A 308 15.77 18.45 -9.54
C PRO A 308 14.80 18.78 -8.40
N GLY A 309 15.17 18.46 -7.15
CA GLY A 309 14.31 18.74 -6.00
C GLY A 309 13.06 17.87 -5.86
N VAL A 310 12.92 16.83 -6.68
CA VAL A 310 11.88 15.82 -6.54
C VAL A 310 12.47 14.53 -5.93
N PRO A 311 11.82 13.90 -4.93
CA PRO A 311 12.23 12.61 -4.40
C PRO A 311 12.29 11.54 -5.48
N LYS A 312 13.29 10.65 -5.39
CA LYS A 312 13.54 9.62 -6.40
C LYS A 312 13.56 8.25 -5.76
N ALA A 313 12.88 7.32 -6.39
CA ALA A 313 12.76 5.95 -5.91
C ALA A 313 12.98 4.94 -7.04
N VAL A 314 13.75 3.90 -6.73
CA VAL A 314 13.92 2.70 -7.56
C VAL A 314 13.32 1.53 -6.80
N VAL A 315 12.41 0.81 -7.44
CA VAL A 315 11.83 -0.43 -6.91
C VAL A 315 12.26 -1.59 -7.79
N MET A 316 13.16 -2.42 -7.25
CA MET A 316 13.72 -3.57 -7.94
C MET A 316 12.96 -4.84 -7.57
N LEU A 317 12.48 -5.58 -8.57
CA LEU A 317 11.84 -6.88 -8.40
C LEU A 317 12.74 -7.96 -9.00
N THR A 318 13.16 -8.93 -8.19
CA THR A 318 14.10 -9.98 -8.61
C THR A 318 13.80 -11.34 -8.02
N GLY A 319 14.10 -12.39 -8.79
CA GLY A 319 14.15 -13.77 -8.31
C GLY A 319 15.45 -14.12 -7.57
N GLY A 320 16.39 -13.18 -7.46
CA GLY A 320 17.65 -13.31 -6.71
C GLY A 320 18.87 -13.63 -7.56
N SER A 321 18.72 -14.02 -8.83
CA SER A 321 19.86 -14.30 -9.71
C SER A 321 20.55 -13.01 -10.14
N GLY A 322 21.89 -12.97 -10.04
CA GLY A 322 22.69 -11.83 -10.48
C GLY A 322 22.62 -10.63 -9.54
N ALA A 323 22.27 -10.84 -8.27
CA ALA A 323 22.20 -9.79 -7.25
C ALA A 323 23.53 -9.60 -6.47
N GLU A 324 24.53 -10.44 -6.72
CA GLU A 324 25.80 -10.49 -6.00
C GLU A 324 26.64 -9.22 -6.20
N ASP A 325 26.59 -8.64 -7.40
CA ASP A 325 27.32 -7.43 -7.79
C ASP A 325 26.56 -6.13 -7.49
N ALA A 326 25.34 -6.23 -6.96
CA ALA A 326 24.39 -5.12 -6.92
C ALA A 326 24.50 -4.25 -5.67
N ALA A 327 25.18 -4.72 -4.61
CA ALA A 327 25.30 -3.98 -3.36
C ALA A 327 26.01 -2.62 -3.51
N VAL A 328 27.11 -2.57 -4.26
CA VAL A 328 27.88 -1.33 -4.49
C VAL A 328 27.10 -0.35 -5.38
N PRO A 329 26.54 -0.74 -6.54
CA PRO A 329 25.65 0.10 -7.33
C PRO A 329 24.42 0.62 -6.57
N ALA A 330 23.77 -0.21 -5.75
CA ALA A 330 22.66 0.23 -4.93
C ALA A 330 23.09 1.30 -3.91
N GLN A 331 24.28 1.15 -3.32
CA GLN A 331 24.82 2.16 -2.42
C GLN A 331 25.17 3.46 -3.15
N LYS A 332 25.66 3.39 -4.39
CA LYS A 332 25.90 4.57 -5.25
C LYS A 332 24.61 5.35 -5.47
N LEU A 333 23.51 4.68 -5.84
CA LEU A 333 22.18 5.29 -5.99
C LEU A 333 21.73 5.99 -4.68
N ARG A 334 21.86 5.32 -3.54
CA ARG A 334 21.51 5.92 -2.23
C ARG A 334 22.35 7.14 -1.89
N ASN A 335 23.65 7.08 -2.15
CA ASN A 335 24.56 8.23 -1.95
C ASN A 335 24.20 9.40 -2.89
N ASN A 336 23.61 9.09 -4.05
CA ASN A 336 23.00 10.05 -4.97
C ASN A 336 21.57 10.43 -4.60
N GLY A 337 21.11 10.19 -3.37
CA GLY A 337 19.80 10.62 -2.88
C GLY A 337 18.61 9.86 -3.50
N ILE A 338 18.86 8.72 -4.13
CA ILE A 338 17.83 7.86 -4.72
C ILE A 338 17.52 6.73 -3.74
N SER A 339 16.27 6.61 -3.32
CA SER A 339 15.82 5.53 -2.46
C SER A 339 15.70 4.23 -3.27
N VAL A 340 16.19 3.11 -2.71
CA VAL A 340 16.16 1.80 -3.40
C VAL A 340 15.42 0.79 -2.54
N LEU A 341 14.31 0.27 -3.05
CA LEU A 341 13.55 -0.85 -2.48
C LEU A 341 13.84 -2.13 -3.26
N VAL A 342 14.12 -3.22 -2.55
CA VAL A 342 14.25 -4.54 -3.16
C VAL A 342 13.04 -5.40 -2.79
N VAL A 343 12.37 -5.94 -3.80
CA VAL A 343 11.34 -6.96 -3.68
C VAL A 343 11.94 -8.26 -4.20
N SER A 344 12.28 -9.16 -3.29
CA SER A 344 12.84 -10.47 -3.63
C SER A 344 11.76 -11.54 -3.59
N VAL A 345 11.74 -12.39 -4.62
CA VAL A 345 10.78 -13.49 -4.74
C VAL A 345 11.50 -14.84 -4.67
N GLY A 346 11.02 -15.75 -3.84
CA GLY A 346 11.57 -17.11 -3.70
C GLY A 346 12.71 -17.23 -2.69
N ALA A 347 13.41 -18.36 -2.74
CA ALA A 347 14.48 -18.71 -1.81
C ALA A 347 15.80 -18.00 -2.17
N VAL A 348 15.83 -16.68 -2.04
CA VAL A 348 17.07 -15.91 -2.24
C VAL A 348 17.90 -15.93 -0.94
N LEU A 349 19.22 -16.08 -1.07
CA LEU A 349 20.20 -15.92 0.01
C LEU A 349 19.95 -14.59 0.74
N ARG A 350 19.32 -14.67 1.91
CA ARG A 350 18.88 -13.51 2.71
C ARG A 350 20.01 -12.51 2.96
N GLU A 351 21.26 -12.95 3.03
CA GLU A 351 22.40 -12.06 3.27
C GLU A 351 22.78 -11.18 2.07
N THR A 352 22.81 -11.73 0.86
CA THR A 352 23.14 -10.94 -0.36
C THR A 352 22.11 -9.85 -0.59
N VAL A 353 20.83 -10.17 -0.45
CA VAL A 353 19.73 -9.22 -0.63
C VAL A 353 19.64 -8.21 0.51
N ARG A 354 20.00 -8.58 1.74
CA ARG A 354 20.10 -7.61 2.85
C ARG A 354 21.17 -6.56 2.60
N ARG A 355 22.36 -6.98 2.12
CA ARG A 355 23.44 -6.06 1.74
C ARG A 355 23.00 -5.16 0.57
N LEU A 356 22.23 -5.72 -0.38
CA LEU A 356 21.65 -4.96 -1.47
C LEU A 356 20.70 -3.88 -0.98
N ALA A 357 19.76 -4.21 -0.08
CA ALA A 357 18.71 -3.32 0.41
C ALA A 357 19.22 -2.20 1.33
N GLY A 358 20.33 -2.42 2.05
CA GLY A 358 20.88 -1.43 2.98
C GLY A 358 20.07 -1.36 4.28
N PRO A 359 19.22 -0.31 4.51
CA PRO A 359 18.36 -0.22 5.69
C PRO A 359 17.35 -1.38 5.80
N ARG A 360 17.00 -1.78 7.03
CA ARG A 360 16.08 -2.91 7.30
C ARG A 360 14.71 -2.77 6.62
N ASP A 361 14.23 -1.55 6.43
CA ASP A 361 12.89 -1.26 5.87
C ASP A 361 12.89 -1.11 4.33
N SER A 362 13.96 -1.53 3.65
CA SER A 362 14.12 -1.44 2.19
C SER A 362 14.13 -2.81 1.49
N LEU A 363 13.62 -3.84 2.17
CA LEU A 363 13.50 -5.19 1.66
C LEU A 363 12.10 -5.76 1.90
N ILE A 364 11.43 -6.19 0.83
CA ILE A 364 10.22 -7.01 0.88
C ILE A 364 10.59 -8.40 0.36
N HIS A 365 10.44 -9.41 1.21
CA HIS A 365 10.60 -10.81 0.81
C HIS A 365 9.23 -11.42 0.53
N VAL A 366 9.12 -12.10 -0.61
CA VAL A 366 7.90 -12.73 -1.10
C VAL A 366 8.19 -14.21 -1.35
N ALA A 367 7.33 -15.10 -0.86
CA ALA A 367 7.55 -16.55 -1.00
C ALA A 367 7.44 -17.01 -2.46
N ALA A 368 6.43 -16.54 -3.20
CA ALA A 368 6.19 -16.89 -4.59
C ALA A 368 5.69 -15.70 -5.43
N TYR A 369 5.86 -15.74 -6.76
CA TYR A 369 5.40 -14.66 -7.65
C TYR A 369 3.88 -14.46 -7.62
N SER A 370 3.10 -15.48 -7.25
CA SER A 370 1.65 -15.37 -7.01
C SER A 370 1.31 -14.44 -5.84
N ASP A 371 2.22 -14.31 -4.87
CA ASP A 371 1.97 -13.63 -3.61
C ASP A 371 2.32 -12.15 -3.67
N LEU A 372 2.99 -11.70 -4.74
CA LEU A 372 3.27 -10.28 -5.00
C LEU A 372 2.04 -9.40 -4.76
N ARG A 373 0.85 -9.88 -5.16
CA ARG A 373 -0.43 -9.16 -4.99
C ARG A 373 -0.73 -8.74 -3.55
N TYR A 374 -0.27 -9.50 -2.55
CA TYR A 374 -0.51 -9.20 -1.13
C TYR A 374 0.46 -8.16 -0.57
N HIS A 375 1.56 -7.88 -1.26
CA HIS A 375 2.57 -6.90 -0.87
C HIS A 375 2.40 -5.54 -1.57
N GLN A 376 1.29 -5.36 -2.31
CA GLN A 376 1.00 -4.09 -2.98
C GLN A 376 1.00 -2.94 -1.98
N ASP A 377 0.23 -3.04 -0.90
CA ASP A 377 0.06 -1.94 0.05
C ASP A 377 1.37 -1.59 0.75
N THR A 378 2.15 -2.60 1.16
CA THR A 378 3.49 -2.40 1.76
C THR A 378 4.45 -1.66 0.83
N LEU A 379 4.44 -2.01 -0.46
CA LEU A 379 5.24 -1.33 -1.48
C LEU A 379 4.80 0.13 -1.66
N ILE A 380 3.49 0.38 -1.77
CA ILE A 380 2.96 1.74 -1.95
C ILE A 380 3.26 2.61 -0.73
N GLU A 381 3.15 2.06 0.47
CA GLU A 381 3.49 2.76 1.71
C GLU A 381 4.97 3.12 1.79
N TRP A 382 5.86 2.21 1.38
CA TRP A 382 7.28 2.51 1.26
C TRP A 382 7.51 3.67 0.29
N ILE A 383 6.95 3.58 -0.92
CA ILE A 383 7.09 4.63 -1.94
C ILE A 383 6.63 5.98 -1.39
N CYS A 384 5.50 6.03 -0.69
CA CYS A 384 4.96 7.28 -0.18
C CYS A 384 5.65 7.83 1.06
N ARG A 385 6.35 7.00 1.81
CA ARG A 385 7.29 7.49 2.82
C ARG A 385 8.49 8.15 2.15
N GLU A 386 9.04 7.52 1.11
CA GLU A 386 10.19 8.07 0.37
C GLU A 386 9.83 9.35 -0.39
N ALA A 387 8.60 9.46 -0.92
CA ALA A 387 8.08 10.66 -1.56
C ALA A 387 7.99 11.90 -0.63
N LYS A 388 8.20 11.74 0.68
CA LYS A 388 8.22 12.83 1.67
C LYS A 388 9.63 13.16 2.16
N ARG A 389 10.66 12.47 1.69
CA ARG A 389 12.02 12.67 2.19
C ARG A 389 12.60 13.99 1.67
N PRO A 390 13.41 14.68 2.49
CA PRO A 390 14.16 15.84 2.04
C PRO A 390 15.00 15.51 0.82
N VAL A 391 15.03 16.44 -0.14
CA VAL A 391 15.69 16.27 -1.43
C VAL A 391 17.02 17.00 -1.46
N ASN A 392 17.96 16.45 -2.23
CA ASN A 392 19.19 17.17 -2.59
C ASN A 392 19.02 17.74 -4.00
N LEU A 393 19.04 19.07 -4.12
CA LEU A 393 18.86 19.78 -5.39
C LEU A 393 19.97 19.48 -6.42
N CYS A 394 21.14 19.05 -5.96
CA CYS A 394 22.27 18.64 -6.81
C CYS A 394 22.27 17.16 -7.18
N LYS A 395 21.19 16.42 -6.87
CA LYS A 395 21.09 14.99 -7.16
C LYS A 395 19.73 14.61 -7.79
N PRO A 396 19.73 14.15 -9.05
CA PRO A 396 20.85 14.11 -9.99
C PRO A 396 21.34 15.53 -10.28
N SER A 397 22.58 15.64 -10.76
CA SER A 397 23.14 16.97 -11.05
C SER A 397 22.27 17.69 -12.07
N PRO A 398 21.76 18.89 -11.75
CA PRO A 398 21.08 19.74 -12.72
C PRO A 398 22.05 20.37 -13.72
N CYS A 399 23.35 20.38 -13.40
CA CYS A 399 24.38 20.95 -14.25
C CYS A 399 24.75 19.99 -15.38
N MET A 400 24.59 20.46 -16.61
CA MET A 400 24.96 19.75 -17.83
C MET A 400 26.46 19.87 -18.12
N ASN A 401 26.94 19.09 -19.09
CA ASN A 401 28.31 19.16 -19.62
C ASN A 401 29.40 19.12 -18.53
N GLU A 402 29.24 18.21 -17.58
CA GLU A 402 30.17 18.00 -16.46
C GLU A 402 30.31 19.20 -15.51
N GLY A 403 29.38 20.16 -15.55
CA GLY A 403 29.33 21.28 -14.60
C GLY A 403 29.19 20.81 -13.16
N ILE A 404 29.84 21.54 -12.23
CA ILE A 404 29.84 21.20 -10.80
C ILE A 404 28.63 21.86 -10.13
N CYS A 405 27.75 21.04 -9.53
CA CYS A 405 26.62 21.55 -8.77
C CYS A 405 27.00 21.90 -7.33
N VAL A 406 26.72 23.13 -6.92
CA VAL A 406 26.99 23.63 -5.57
C VAL A 406 25.68 24.07 -4.92
N LEU A 407 25.34 23.48 -3.76
CA LEU A 407 24.17 23.88 -2.97
C LEU A 407 24.40 25.26 -2.33
N LYS A 408 23.40 26.14 -2.42
CA LYS A 408 23.44 27.53 -1.92
C LYS A 408 22.11 27.88 -1.23
N HIS A 409 22.10 27.98 0.10
CA HIS A 409 20.97 28.50 0.91
C HIS A 409 19.56 28.06 0.43
N GLY A 410 19.33 26.74 0.27
CA GLY A 410 18.04 26.21 -0.19
C GLY A 410 17.80 26.28 -1.71
N SER A 411 18.83 26.65 -2.48
CA SER A 411 18.90 26.61 -3.94
C SER A 411 20.18 25.89 -4.39
N TYR A 412 20.47 25.87 -5.70
CA TYR A 412 21.73 25.37 -6.25
C TYR A 412 22.28 26.34 -7.30
N ARG A 413 23.59 26.24 -7.58
CA ARG A 413 24.24 26.88 -8.73
C ARG A 413 25.13 25.89 -9.46
N CYS A 414 25.31 26.11 -10.76
CA CYS A 414 26.24 25.34 -11.59
C CYS A 414 27.51 26.13 -11.84
N GLU A 415 28.66 25.51 -11.61
CA GLU A 415 29.98 26.02 -11.99
C GLU A 415 30.38 25.28 -13.27
N CYS A 416 30.34 26.00 -14.40
CA CYS A 416 30.57 25.42 -15.72
C CYS A 416 32.05 25.25 -16.01
N LEU A 417 32.39 24.11 -16.64
CA LEU A 417 33.74 23.86 -17.14
C LEU A 417 33.94 24.62 -18.46
N GLY A 418 35.18 25.04 -18.72
CA GLY A 418 35.51 26.04 -19.76
C GLY A 418 34.88 25.76 -21.13
N GLY A 419 34.31 26.81 -21.75
CA GLY A 419 33.57 26.70 -23.00
C GLY A 419 32.07 26.47 -22.83
N TRP A 420 31.54 26.44 -21.61
CA TRP A 420 30.11 26.33 -21.33
C TRP A 420 29.63 27.44 -20.39
N GLU A 421 28.42 27.93 -20.63
CA GLU A 421 27.75 28.99 -19.88
C GLU A 421 26.25 28.69 -19.72
N GLY A 422 25.55 29.56 -18.99
CA GLY A 422 24.14 29.41 -18.65
C GLY A 422 23.91 28.86 -17.24
N PRO A 423 22.67 28.98 -16.71
CA PRO A 423 22.30 28.54 -15.36
C PRO A 423 22.55 27.05 -15.08
N HIS A 424 22.57 26.21 -16.12
CA HIS A 424 22.78 24.78 -16.05
C HIS A 424 23.93 24.30 -16.94
N CYS A 425 24.81 25.20 -17.38
CA CYS A 425 25.92 24.89 -18.31
C CYS A 425 25.44 24.30 -19.65
N GLU A 426 24.25 24.70 -20.09
CA GLU A 426 23.57 24.18 -21.27
C GLU A 426 24.04 24.84 -22.58
N ASN A 427 24.62 26.04 -22.49
CA ASN A 427 25.05 26.80 -23.65
C ASN A 427 26.55 26.68 -23.83
N ARG A 428 27.00 26.45 -25.06
CA ARG A 428 28.43 26.54 -25.37
C ARG A 428 28.79 28.02 -25.46
N GLU A 429 29.83 28.46 -24.75
CA GLU A 429 30.36 29.82 -24.92
C GLU A 429 30.66 30.01 -26.40
N CYS A 430 29.86 30.85 -27.05
CA CYS A 430 30.14 31.25 -28.41
C CYS A 430 31.48 31.99 -28.39
N CYS A 431 32.39 31.53 -29.23
CA CYS A 431 33.75 32.03 -29.25
C CYS A 431 33.78 33.56 -29.28
N LEU A 432 34.44 34.18 -28.30
CA LEU A 432 35.23 35.39 -28.54
C LEU A 432 36.43 35.01 -29.42
N LEU A 433 36.15 34.47 -30.61
CA LEU A 433 37.04 34.50 -31.76
C LEU A 433 36.46 35.60 -32.64
N HIS A 434 36.87 36.84 -32.38
CA HIS A 434 37.05 37.94 -33.34
C HIS A 434 37.08 39.29 -32.59
N ALA A 435 38.26 39.67 -32.11
CA ALA A 435 38.96 40.93 -32.42
C ALA A 435 40.21 41.05 -31.57
#